data_AF-A0A7C1C7L8-F1
#
_entry.id   AF-A0A7C1C7L8-F1
#
_cell.length_a   1.000
_cell.length_b   1.000
_cell.length_c   1.000
_cell.angle_alpha   90.00
_cell.angle_beta   90.00
_cell.angle_gamma   90.00
#
_symmetry.space_group_name_H-M   'P 1'
#
loop_
_entity.id
_entity.type
_entity.pdbx_description
1 polymer ?
#
loop_
_entity_poly.entity_id
_entity_poly.type
_entity_poly.pdbx_seq_one_letter_code
_entity_poly.pdbx_strand_id
1 'polypeptide(L)'
;LAVGYTVYLGSEHEAEILHQAAQIVYNAHQYGLITVLWMYPRGKAVTEEKDPHLIAGATGVAACLGSDFVKVNYPKKEGHESREIFKEAILSAGRTKVVCAGGSSDNVESFLKRLHDQIHISGAAGNATGRNIHQKSLDEAIRMCNAIYAVTVEGAGPEEALNIYHSK
;
A
#
# COMPACT_ATOMS: atom_id res chain seq x y z
N LEU A 1 0.87 -18.77 1.89
CA LEU A 1 1.57 -18.44 0.61
C LEU A 1 0.65 -17.55 -0.21
N ALA A 2 1.19 -16.63 -1.00
CA ALA A 2 0.41 -15.64 -1.76
C ALA A 2 1.03 -15.38 -3.13
N VAL A 3 0.24 -14.85 -4.06
CA VAL A 3 0.67 -14.41 -5.40
C VAL A 3 0.59 -12.90 -5.51
N GLY A 4 1.63 -12.29 -6.05
CA GLY A 4 1.70 -10.86 -6.30
C GLY A 4 1.75 -10.54 -7.79
N TYR A 5 0.99 -9.55 -8.22
CA TYR A 5 1.02 -9.08 -9.60
C TYR A 5 0.84 -7.56 -9.69
N THR A 6 1.50 -6.91 -10.64
CA THR A 6 1.45 -5.45 -10.81
C THR A 6 0.59 -5.08 -12.00
N VAL A 7 -0.31 -4.13 -11.79
CA VAL A 7 -1.22 -3.59 -12.80
C VAL A 7 -0.93 -2.11 -12.99
N TYR A 8 -0.73 -1.72 -14.25
CA TYR A 8 -0.51 -0.33 -14.65
C TYR A 8 -1.73 0.21 -15.38
N LEU A 9 -2.65 0.83 -14.63
CA LEU A 9 -3.83 1.47 -15.23
C LEU A 9 -3.41 2.73 -16.00
N GLY A 10 -3.96 2.95 -17.19
CA GLY A 10 -3.60 4.02 -18.12
C GLY A 10 -2.39 3.70 -19.01
N SER A 11 -1.86 2.47 -18.94
CA SER A 11 -0.86 1.95 -19.87
C SER A 11 -1.48 1.60 -21.22
N GLU A 12 -0.71 1.70 -22.31
CA GLU A 12 -1.13 1.21 -23.64
C GLU A 12 -1.39 -0.32 -23.64
N HIS A 13 -0.82 -1.03 -22.66
CA HIS A 13 -0.99 -2.48 -22.46
C HIS A 13 -2.00 -2.83 -21.35
N GLU A 14 -2.79 -1.86 -20.85
CA GLU A 14 -3.69 -2.05 -19.72
C GLU A 14 -4.61 -3.27 -19.90
N ALA A 15 -5.21 -3.44 -21.08
CA ALA A 15 -6.14 -4.53 -21.35
C ALA A 15 -5.51 -5.92 -21.18
N GLU A 16 -4.28 -6.11 -21.67
CA GLU A 16 -3.55 -7.38 -21.53
C GLU A 16 -3.17 -7.63 -20.06
N ILE A 17 -2.69 -6.61 -19.37
CA ILE A 17 -2.31 -6.69 -17.96
C ILE A 17 -3.53 -7.02 -17.08
N LEU A 18 -4.69 -6.41 -17.35
CA LEU A 18 -5.94 -6.70 -16.64
C LEU A 18 -6.41 -8.15 -16.89
N HIS A 19 -6.31 -8.63 -18.14
CA HIS A 19 -6.62 -10.01 -18.46
C HIS A 19 -5.72 -11.00 -17.69
N GLN A 20 -4.41 -10.74 -17.66
CA GLN A 20 -3.45 -11.54 -16.89
C GLN A 20 -3.75 -11.51 -15.39
N ALA A 21 -4.04 -10.33 -14.83
CA ALA A 21 -4.38 -10.18 -13.42
C ALA A 21 -5.64 -10.98 -13.05
N ALA A 22 -6.70 -10.92 -13.87
CA ALA A 22 -7.92 -11.69 -13.65
C ALA A 22 -7.66 -13.20 -13.63
N GLN A 23 -6.87 -13.70 -14.59
CA GLN A 23 -6.53 -15.13 -14.65
C GLN A 23 -5.67 -15.57 -13.47
N ILE A 24 -4.73 -14.73 -13.03
CA ILE A 24 -3.89 -14.98 -11.86
C ILE A 24 -4.73 -15.05 -10.59
N VAL A 25 -5.63 -14.08 -10.36
CA VAL A 25 -6.50 -14.08 -9.18
C VAL A 25 -7.39 -15.31 -9.16
N TYR A 26 -8.06 -15.62 -10.28
CA TYR A 26 -8.90 -16.80 -10.41
C TYR A 26 -8.12 -18.09 -10.06
N ASN A 27 -6.96 -18.29 -10.70
CA ASN A 27 -6.16 -19.49 -10.47
C ASN A 27 -5.64 -19.56 -9.03
N ALA A 28 -5.12 -18.47 -8.48
CA ALA A 28 -4.61 -18.43 -7.10
C ALA A 28 -5.70 -18.86 -6.11
N HIS A 29 -6.93 -18.36 -6.28
CA HIS A 29 -8.06 -18.72 -5.44
C HIS A 29 -8.50 -20.19 -5.61
N GLN A 30 -8.43 -20.77 -6.82
CA GLN A 30 -8.66 -22.21 -7.02
C GLN A 30 -7.68 -23.09 -6.22
N TYR A 31 -6.47 -22.59 -5.95
CA TYR A 31 -5.45 -23.27 -5.14
C TYR A 31 -5.43 -22.82 -3.67
N GLY A 32 -6.38 -21.98 -3.24
CA GLY A 32 -6.44 -21.47 -1.86
C GLY A 32 -5.32 -20.49 -1.50
N LEU A 33 -4.72 -19.82 -2.49
CA LEU A 33 -3.67 -18.81 -2.29
C LEU A 33 -4.27 -17.40 -2.23
N ILE A 34 -3.72 -16.56 -1.35
CA ILE A 34 -4.07 -15.13 -1.25
C ILE A 34 -3.48 -14.36 -2.44
N THR A 35 -4.14 -13.32 -2.91
CA THR A 35 -3.60 -12.39 -3.91
C THR A 35 -3.34 -10.99 -3.39
N VAL A 36 -2.26 -10.39 -3.89
CA VAL A 36 -1.94 -8.98 -3.68
C VAL A 36 -1.72 -8.33 -5.04
N LEU A 37 -2.55 -7.37 -5.41
CA LEU A 37 -2.38 -6.60 -6.63
C LEU A 37 -1.72 -5.25 -6.33
N TRP A 38 -0.60 -4.96 -6.98
CA TRP A 38 0.00 -3.62 -6.96
C TRP A 38 -0.66 -2.80 -8.06
N MET A 39 -1.52 -1.87 -7.68
CA MET A 39 -2.26 -1.05 -8.64
C MET A 39 -1.62 0.33 -8.71
N TYR A 40 -0.93 0.59 -9.81
CA TYR A 40 -0.25 1.87 -10.06
C TYR A 40 -0.80 2.50 -11.34
N PRO A 41 -1.74 3.46 -11.24
CA PRO A 41 -2.11 4.29 -12.37
C PRO A 41 -0.83 4.95 -12.93
N ARG A 42 -0.42 4.51 -14.11
CA ARG A 42 0.82 4.90 -14.78
C ARG A 42 0.73 4.60 -16.27
N GLY A 43 1.13 5.57 -17.07
CA GLY A 43 1.19 5.49 -18.52
C GLY A 43 0.98 6.85 -19.15
N LYS A 44 1.00 6.94 -20.49
CA LYS A 44 0.84 8.22 -21.19
C LYS A 44 -0.49 8.91 -20.89
N ALA A 45 -1.52 8.15 -20.52
CA ALA A 45 -2.84 8.67 -20.18
C ALA A 45 -2.96 9.16 -18.72
N VAL A 46 -1.94 8.96 -17.88
CA VAL A 46 -1.96 9.34 -16.45
C VAL A 46 -1.03 10.51 -16.23
N THR A 47 -1.59 11.67 -15.92
CA THR A 47 -0.83 12.90 -15.64
C THR A 47 -0.40 12.99 -14.18
N GLU A 48 -1.26 12.57 -13.24
CA GLU A 48 -1.04 12.72 -11.80
C GLU A 48 -1.20 11.37 -11.07
N GLU A 49 -0.12 10.57 -11.00
CA GLU A 49 -0.17 9.20 -10.44
C GLU A 49 -0.63 9.09 -8.97
N LYS A 50 -0.68 10.21 -8.24
CA LYS A 50 -1.07 10.30 -6.82
C LYS A 50 -2.38 11.06 -6.59
N ASP A 51 -3.13 11.36 -7.65
CA ASP A 51 -4.46 11.92 -7.52
C ASP A 51 -5.37 10.97 -6.69
N PRO A 52 -6.11 11.47 -5.69
CA PRO A 52 -6.94 10.63 -4.83
C PRO A 52 -8.01 9.83 -5.57
N HIS A 53 -8.63 10.39 -6.60
CA HIS A 53 -9.67 9.69 -7.37
C HIS A 53 -9.07 8.59 -8.23
N LEU A 54 -7.88 8.81 -8.81
CA LEU A 54 -7.16 7.76 -9.53
C LEU A 54 -6.75 6.60 -8.60
N ILE A 55 -6.26 6.91 -7.40
CA ILE A 55 -5.93 5.87 -6.40
C ILE A 55 -7.19 5.11 -5.96
N ALA A 56 -8.32 5.81 -5.77
CA ALA A 56 -9.59 5.18 -5.41
C ALA A 56 -10.16 4.30 -6.52
N GLY A 57 -10.11 4.75 -7.78
CA GLY A 57 -10.46 3.94 -8.94
C GLY A 57 -9.59 2.69 -9.03
N ALA A 58 -8.29 2.81 -8.77
CA ALA A 58 -7.36 1.69 -8.79
C ALA A 58 -7.68 0.62 -7.71
N THR A 59 -8.07 1.04 -6.50
CA THR A 59 -8.51 0.08 -5.47
C THR A 59 -9.86 -0.55 -5.81
N GLY A 60 -10.78 0.19 -6.42
CA GLY A 60 -12.05 -0.35 -6.93
C GLY A 60 -11.85 -1.40 -8.03
N VAL A 61 -10.91 -1.18 -8.97
CA VAL A 61 -10.58 -2.18 -9.99
C VAL A 61 -10.01 -3.45 -9.36
N ALA A 62 -9.13 -3.35 -8.36
CA ALA A 62 -8.64 -4.53 -7.65
C ALA A 62 -9.75 -5.30 -6.93
N ALA A 63 -10.75 -4.59 -6.40
CA ALA A 63 -11.94 -5.19 -5.81
C ALA A 63 -12.79 -5.93 -6.84
N CYS A 64 -13.00 -5.35 -8.03
CA CYS A 64 -13.69 -6.00 -9.14
C CYS A 64 -12.95 -7.25 -9.67
N LEU A 65 -11.62 -7.21 -9.68
CA LEU A 65 -10.77 -8.37 -10.01
C LEU A 65 -10.80 -9.46 -8.93
N GLY A 66 -11.36 -9.16 -7.76
CA GLY A 66 -11.51 -10.10 -6.65
C GLY A 66 -10.25 -10.26 -5.80
N SER A 67 -9.27 -9.35 -5.85
CA SER A 67 -8.04 -9.53 -5.09
C SER A 67 -8.28 -9.40 -3.58
N ASP A 68 -7.57 -10.18 -2.76
CA ASP A 68 -7.67 -10.11 -1.30
C ASP A 68 -7.07 -8.80 -0.76
N PHE A 69 -5.90 -8.43 -1.27
CA PHE A 69 -5.23 -7.18 -0.95
C PHE A 69 -4.94 -6.35 -2.20
N VAL A 70 -4.93 -5.04 -2.02
CA VAL A 70 -4.47 -4.08 -3.01
C VAL A 70 -3.41 -3.19 -2.43
N LYS A 71 -2.29 -3.05 -3.16
CA LYS A 71 -1.23 -2.13 -2.82
C LYS A 71 -1.27 -0.91 -3.74
N VAL A 72 -1.31 0.27 -3.14
CA VAL A 72 -1.33 1.55 -3.85
C VAL A 72 -0.32 2.54 -3.28
N ASN A 73 -0.11 3.64 -4.01
CA ASN A 73 0.60 4.80 -3.50
C ASN A 73 -0.30 5.60 -2.55
N TYR A 74 0.31 6.29 -1.58
CA TYR A 74 -0.40 7.23 -0.73
C TYR A 74 -0.78 8.49 -1.56
N PRO A 75 -2.05 8.89 -1.63
CA PRO A 75 -2.48 10.01 -2.45
C PRO A 75 -1.93 11.33 -1.90
N LYS A 76 -1.79 12.31 -2.80
CA LYS A 76 -1.33 13.65 -2.47
C LYS A 76 -2.07 14.66 -3.33
N LYS A 77 -2.66 15.68 -2.69
CA LYS A 77 -3.31 16.80 -3.36
C LYS A 77 -3.06 18.08 -2.57
N GLU A 78 -2.70 19.16 -3.24
CA GLU A 78 -2.43 20.44 -2.60
C GLU A 78 -3.68 20.95 -1.85
N GLY A 79 -3.49 21.49 -0.65
CA GLY A 79 -4.59 21.96 0.21
C GLY A 79 -5.35 20.85 0.96
N HIS A 80 -4.95 19.58 0.83
CA HIS A 80 -5.61 18.46 1.50
C HIS A 80 -4.65 17.62 2.34
N GLU A 81 -5.14 17.11 3.47
CA GLU A 81 -4.42 16.12 4.26
C GLU A 81 -4.54 14.74 3.62
N SER A 82 -3.42 14.10 3.26
CA SER A 82 -3.39 12.76 2.65
C SER A 82 -4.18 11.72 3.45
N ARG A 83 -4.17 11.81 4.78
CA ARG A 83 -4.87 10.85 5.67
C ARG A 83 -6.39 10.89 5.53
N GLU A 84 -6.92 12.04 5.14
CA GLU A 84 -8.36 12.24 4.92
C GLU A 84 -8.76 11.83 3.50
N ILE A 85 -8.04 12.29 2.48
CA ILE A 85 -8.36 11.95 1.08
C ILE A 85 -8.11 10.47 0.77
N PHE A 86 -7.24 9.78 1.52
CA PHE A 86 -7.00 8.35 1.31
C PHE A 86 -8.20 7.46 1.71
N LYS A 87 -9.14 7.97 2.53
CA LYS A 87 -10.36 7.25 2.92
C LYS A 87 -11.22 6.85 1.72
N GLU A 88 -11.22 7.66 0.65
CA GLU A 88 -11.93 7.35 -0.59
C GLU A 88 -11.43 6.03 -1.21
N ALA A 89 -10.12 5.79 -1.18
CA ALA A 89 -9.53 4.57 -1.69
C ALA A 89 -9.85 3.35 -0.82
N ILE A 90 -9.94 3.55 0.50
CA ILE A 90 -10.35 2.49 1.44
C ILE A 90 -11.80 2.09 1.18
N LEU A 91 -12.70 3.06 1.02
CA LEU A 91 -14.11 2.81 0.73
C LEU A 91 -14.30 2.13 -0.63
N SER A 92 -13.59 2.59 -1.65
CA SER A 92 -13.67 2.05 -3.02
C SER A 92 -13.18 0.62 -3.13
N ALA A 93 -12.26 0.18 -2.25
CA ALA A 93 -11.74 -1.18 -2.22
C ALA A 93 -12.78 -2.22 -1.73
N GLY A 94 -13.88 -1.79 -1.13
CA GLY A 94 -14.92 -2.69 -0.62
C GLY A 94 -14.37 -3.75 0.34
N ARG A 95 -14.38 -5.02 -0.10
CA ARG A 95 -13.88 -6.16 0.70
C ARG A 95 -12.37 -6.37 0.56
N THR A 96 -11.75 -5.82 -0.49
CA THR A 96 -10.30 -5.89 -0.71
C THR A 96 -9.58 -5.00 0.29
N LYS A 97 -8.55 -5.55 0.93
CA LYS A 97 -7.79 -4.86 1.98
C LYS A 97 -6.69 -4.00 1.38
N VAL A 98 -6.74 -2.69 1.64
CA VAL A 98 -5.75 -1.75 1.12
C VAL A 98 -4.50 -1.75 1.98
N VAL A 99 -3.33 -1.88 1.35
CA VAL A 99 -2.02 -1.65 1.96
C VAL A 99 -1.30 -0.53 1.22
N CYS A 100 -0.58 0.30 1.94
CA CYS A 100 0.14 1.41 1.31
C CYS A 100 1.61 1.07 1.06
N ALA A 101 2.15 1.58 -0.06
CA ALA A 101 3.58 1.52 -0.32
C ALA A 101 4.36 2.42 0.67
N GLY A 102 5.48 1.91 1.18
CA GLY A 102 6.36 2.67 2.10
C GLY A 102 7.09 3.87 1.49
N GLY A 103 7.05 4.04 0.16
CA GLY A 103 7.65 5.19 -0.55
C GLY A 103 9.17 5.10 -0.75
N SER A 104 9.79 6.26 -1.02
CA SER A 104 11.24 6.42 -1.02
C SER A 104 11.82 6.40 0.39
N SER A 105 13.15 6.30 0.50
CA SER A 105 13.82 6.44 1.79
C SER A 105 13.48 7.80 2.39
N ASP A 106 13.03 7.80 3.63
CA ASP A 106 12.53 8.98 4.35
C ASP A 106 13.14 9.03 5.76
N ASN A 107 12.95 10.13 6.48
CA ASN A 107 13.16 10.15 7.92
C ASN A 107 12.24 9.11 8.58
N VAL A 108 12.80 8.33 9.52
CA VAL A 108 12.10 7.27 10.24
C VAL A 108 10.86 7.79 10.98
N GLU A 109 10.95 8.93 11.65
CA GLU A 109 9.82 9.55 12.36
C GLU A 109 8.68 9.90 11.40
N SER A 110 9.00 10.59 10.30
CA SER A 110 8.05 10.93 9.24
C SER A 110 7.40 9.69 8.62
N PHE A 111 8.19 8.64 8.42
CA PHE A 111 7.70 7.37 7.90
C PHE A 111 6.73 6.69 8.88
N LEU A 112 7.09 6.59 10.17
CA LEU A 112 6.26 5.94 11.19
C LEU A 112 4.96 6.71 11.43
N LYS A 113 5.02 8.05 11.46
CA LYS A 113 3.82 8.90 11.53
C LYS A 113 2.91 8.67 10.33
N ARG A 114 3.47 8.66 9.11
CA ARG A 114 2.69 8.39 7.89
C ARG A 114 2.07 7.00 7.90
N LEU A 115 2.81 5.98 8.33
CA LEU A 115 2.32 4.61 8.46
C LEU A 115 1.15 4.54 9.45
N HIS A 116 1.29 5.19 10.60
CA HIS A 116 0.24 5.28 11.59
C HIS A 116 -1.02 5.95 11.01
N ASP A 117 -0.87 7.10 10.35
CA ASP A 117 -2.00 7.82 9.76
C ASP A 117 -2.72 6.97 8.70
N GLN A 118 -1.98 6.25 7.85
CA GLN A 118 -2.56 5.36 6.85
C GLN A 118 -3.45 4.28 7.47
N ILE A 119 -3.02 3.68 8.59
CA ILE A 119 -3.72 2.57 9.22
C ILE A 119 -4.83 3.08 10.15
N HIS A 120 -4.47 3.93 11.11
CA HIS A 120 -5.32 4.30 12.23
C HIS A 120 -6.23 5.50 11.96
N ILE A 121 -5.99 6.24 10.88
CA ILE A 121 -6.83 7.39 10.49
C ILE A 121 -7.54 7.11 9.17
N SER A 122 -6.83 6.66 8.14
CA SER A 122 -7.45 6.38 6.84
C SER A 122 -8.19 5.05 6.80
N GLY A 123 -7.74 4.03 7.54
CA GLY A 123 -8.32 2.69 7.56
C GLY A 123 -7.63 1.66 6.65
N ALA A 124 -6.37 1.88 6.28
CA ALA A 124 -5.58 0.85 5.59
C ALA A 124 -5.37 -0.37 6.48
N ALA A 125 -5.33 -1.55 5.88
CA ALA A 125 -5.15 -2.82 6.57
C ALA A 125 -3.68 -3.18 6.84
N GLY A 126 -2.74 -2.35 6.38
CA GLY A 126 -1.30 -2.58 6.58
C GLY A 126 -0.42 -1.81 5.60
N ASN A 127 0.81 -2.29 5.43
CA ASN A 127 1.82 -1.64 4.60
C ASN A 127 2.70 -2.64 3.85
N ALA A 128 3.39 -2.13 2.84
CA ALA A 128 4.43 -2.87 2.13
C ALA A 128 5.70 -2.02 2.03
N THR A 129 6.68 -2.37 2.85
CA THR A 129 7.90 -1.58 3.05
C THR A 129 9.13 -2.30 2.50
N GLY A 130 9.89 -1.61 1.64
CA GLY A 130 11.12 -2.13 1.04
C GLY A 130 12.34 -1.33 1.49
N ARG A 131 12.71 -0.30 0.73
CA ARG A 131 13.96 0.48 0.92
C ARG A 131 14.13 1.09 2.32
N ASN A 132 13.05 1.49 2.98
CA ASN A 132 13.09 1.99 4.36
C ASN A 132 13.57 0.94 5.38
N ILE A 133 13.68 -0.34 4.99
CA ILE A 133 14.25 -1.42 5.79
C ILE A 133 15.61 -1.84 5.21
N HIS A 134 15.64 -2.39 4.00
CA HIS A 134 16.80 -3.13 3.50
C HIS A 134 18.00 -2.28 3.06
N GLN A 135 17.89 -0.94 3.08
CA GLN A 135 19.02 -0.03 2.84
C GLN A 135 19.70 0.44 4.13
N LYS A 136 19.20 0.00 5.30
CA LYS A 136 19.80 0.27 6.62
C LYS A 136 20.83 -0.80 6.97
N SER A 137 21.63 -0.57 8.02
CA SER A 137 22.42 -1.64 8.63
C SER A 137 21.51 -2.76 9.15
N LEU A 138 22.03 -3.97 9.33
CA LEU A 138 21.22 -5.12 9.80
C LEU A 138 20.50 -4.81 11.11
N ASP A 139 21.22 -4.24 12.09
CA ASP A 139 20.65 -3.90 13.41
C ASP A 139 19.54 -2.86 13.29
N GLU A 140 19.74 -1.81 12.49
CA GLU A 140 18.72 -0.80 12.24
C GLU A 140 17.52 -1.35 11.45
N ALA A 141 17.74 -2.28 10.52
CA ALA A 141 16.69 -2.92 9.74
C ALA A 141 15.79 -3.77 10.65
N ILE A 142 16.36 -4.51 11.60
CA ILE A 142 15.61 -5.29 12.60
C ILE A 142 14.75 -4.34 13.45
N ARG A 143 15.32 -3.26 13.99
CA ARG A 143 14.57 -2.29 14.79
C ARG A 143 13.49 -1.58 13.97
N MET A 144 13.76 -1.28 12.71
CA MET A 144 12.76 -0.73 11.79
C MET A 144 11.59 -1.70 11.59
N CYS A 145 11.85 -2.99 11.40
CA CYS A 145 10.80 -4.02 11.31
C CYS A 145 9.96 -4.08 12.59
N ASN A 146 10.60 -4.05 13.77
CA ASN A 146 9.90 -4.07 15.06
C ASN A 146 9.02 -2.82 15.24
N ALA A 147 9.51 -1.64 14.89
CA ALA A 147 8.73 -0.40 14.94
C ALA A 147 7.53 -0.45 13.97
N ILE A 148 7.72 -0.95 12.75
CA ILE A 148 6.64 -1.15 11.76
C ILE A 148 5.59 -2.13 12.29
N TYR A 149 6.04 -3.25 12.89
CA TYR A 149 5.17 -4.26 13.47
C TYR A 149 4.32 -3.68 14.60
N ALA A 150 4.93 -2.92 15.51
CA ALA A 150 4.22 -2.28 16.62
C ALA A 150 3.09 -1.37 16.10
N VAL A 151 3.34 -0.53 15.09
CA VAL A 151 2.28 0.33 14.51
C VAL A 151 1.19 -0.51 13.81
N THR A 152 1.59 -1.52 13.04
CA THR A 152 0.70 -2.22 12.12
C THR A 152 -0.16 -3.29 12.80
N VAL A 153 0.42 -4.00 13.77
CA VAL A 153 -0.18 -5.19 14.40
C VAL A 153 -0.60 -4.90 15.84
N GLU A 154 0.21 -4.14 16.59
CA GLU A 154 -0.05 -3.88 18.02
C GLU A 154 -0.81 -2.58 18.28
N GLY A 155 -0.95 -1.74 17.25
CA GLY A 155 -1.65 -0.45 17.36
C GLY A 155 -0.84 0.63 18.09
N ALA A 156 0.48 0.50 18.15
CA ALA A 156 1.35 1.47 18.77
C ALA A 156 1.29 2.84 18.08
N GLY A 157 1.39 3.91 18.87
CA GLY A 157 1.50 5.27 18.36
C GLY A 157 2.87 5.59 17.74
N PRO A 158 3.01 6.71 17.00
CA PRO A 158 4.27 7.06 16.34
C PRO A 158 5.46 7.23 17.29
N GLU A 159 5.23 7.81 18.49
CA GLU A 159 6.27 8.04 19.50
C GLU A 159 6.80 6.71 20.08
N GLU A 160 5.88 5.80 20.41
CA GLU A 160 6.23 4.47 20.91
C GLU A 160 7.02 3.66 19.87
N ALA A 161 6.56 3.66 18.61
CA ALA A 161 7.28 3.00 17.53
C ALA A 161 8.67 3.61 17.29
N LEU A 162 8.82 4.93 17.45
CA LEU A 162 10.11 5.61 17.34
C LEU A 162 11.05 5.22 18.50
N ASN A 163 10.51 5.06 19.71
CA ASN A 163 11.29 4.54 20.85
C ASN A 163 11.79 3.12 20.60
N ILE A 164 10.96 2.24 20.02
CA ILE A 164 11.36 0.89 19.60
C ILE A 164 12.48 0.94 18.54
N TYR A 165 12.41 1.88 17.59
CA TYR A 165 13.48 2.05 16.62
C TYR A 165 14.83 2.46 17.26
N HIS A 166 14.78 3.22 18.35
CA HIS A 166 15.96 3.72 19.07
C HIS A 166 16.44 2.84 20.23
N SER A 167 15.67 1.84 20.66
CA SER A 167 16.08 0.92 21.71
C SER A 167 17.31 0.12 21.26
N LYS A 168 18.42 0.23 21.99
CA LYS A 168 19.66 -0.52 21.71
C LYS A 168 19.62 -1.88 22.36
#